data_AF-A0A3G6TEV3-F1
#
_entry.id   AF-A0A3G6TEV3-F1
#
_cell.length_a   1.000
_cell.length_b   1.000
_cell.length_c   1.000
_cell.angle_alpha   90.00
_cell.angle_beta   90.00
_cell.angle_gamma   90.00
#
_symmetry.space_group_name_H-M   'P 1'
#
loop_
_entity.id
_entity.type
_entity.pdbx_description
1 polymer ?
#
loop_
_entity_poly.entity_id
_entity_poly.type
_entity_poly.pdbx_seq_one_letter_code
_entity_poly.pdbx_strand_id
1 'polypeptide(L)'
;MSRGRYNCIPSLLHALIFLFFFSCQKKEKTYFETIAINDIKLSATPKQGSWRYNHDEKFQQFEDFQKSKKIKPEPGKNIIYLQPIGDFDSLQQKEIELTKDYLKIYFQLETKILPVLSNSIFPKKVKRIFKDGQEQILASYVLDSFLTKRKPKDAAILMGITERDLYPIPEWNYVFGLASYENGVGVTSIYRFANGYLTGSNFNESMLRLMKISSHEIGHMFGISHCLNANCVMNGTNTLSETDFHYARACSLCQRKLNSSISYNSKKRLLELKGFFKKYHLNSEFARTQQDLNLLQ
;
A
#
# COMPACT_ATOMS: atom_id res chain seq x y z
N MET A 1 21.58 -57.29 -85.77
CA MET A 1 21.78 -55.98 -85.10
C MET A 1 20.55 -55.66 -84.27
N SER A 2 20.75 -55.47 -82.97
CA SER A 2 19.90 -54.89 -81.92
C SER A 2 18.35 -54.99 -82.04
N ARG A 3 17.75 -55.75 -81.11
CA ARG A 3 16.34 -55.66 -80.71
C ARG A 3 16.26 -55.58 -79.18
N GLY A 4 15.32 -54.77 -78.69
CA GLY A 4 14.73 -54.89 -77.35
C GLY A 4 15.12 -53.80 -76.36
N ARG A 5 14.28 -53.37 -75.42
CA ARG A 5 12.81 -53.33 -75.20
C ARG A 5 12.65 -52.54 -73.89
N TYR A 6 11.53 -51.83 -73.75
CA TYR A 6 11.12 -51.06 -72.56
C TYR A 6 11.12 -51.86 -71.26
N ASN A 7 11.30 -51.18 -70.12
CA ASN A 7 10.53 -51.43 -68.91
C ASN A 7 10.53 -50.24 -67.94
N CYS A 8 9.32 -49.88 -67.47
CA CYS A 8 9.05 -49.07 -66.28
C CYS A 8 9.45 -49.83 -65.00
N ILE A 9 9.70 -49.10 -63.90
CA ILE A 9 9.27 -49.42 -62.52
C ILE A 9 9.54 -48.19 -61.60
N PRO A 10 8.76 -47.99 -60.52
CA PRO A 10 8.60 -46.72 -59.78
C PRO A 10 9.36 -46.74 -58.42
N SER A 11 9.42 -45.60 -57.71
CA SER A 11 9.12 -45.54 -56.25
C SER A 11 9.52 -44.23 -55.53
N LEU A 12 8.72 -43.91 -54.51
CA LEU A 12 9.04 -43.26 -53.23
C LEU A 12 9.14 -41.73 -53.15
N LEU A 13 7.95 -41.12 -52.99
CA LEU A 13 7.72 -39.93 -52.17
C LEU A 13 8.39 -40.10 -50.78
N HIS A 14 9.23 -39.15 -50.39
CA HIS A 14 9.52 -38.86 -48.98
C HIS A 14 9.24 -37.38 -48.72
N ALA A 15 8.00 -37.07 -48.34
CA ALA A 15 7.66 -35.80 -47.71
C ALA A 15 8.00 -35.90 -46.22
N LEU A 16 9.15 -35.35 -45.82
CA LEU A 16 9.50 -35.14 -44.41
C LEU A 16 8.59 -34.04 -43.85
N ILE A 17 7.46 -34.44 -43.27
CA ILE A 17 6.63 -33.56 -42.44
C ILE A 17 7.37 -33.38 -41.10
N PHE A 18 8.15 -32.30 -40.99
CA PHE A 18 8.60 -31.80 -39.70
C PHE A 18 7.39 -31.25 -38.94
N LEU A 19 6.72 -32.11 -38.18
CA LEU A 19 5.78 -31.70 -37.13
C LEU A 19 6.59 -31.00 -36.04
N PHE A 20 6.73 -29.68 -36.14
CA PHE A 20 7.08 -28.83 -35.01
C PHE A 20 5.94 -28.95 -34.00
N PHE A 21 6.08 -29.87 -33.05
CA PHE A 21 5.34 -29.82 -31.80
C PHE A 21 5.81 -28.56 -31.05
N PHE A 22 5.19 -27.43 -31.35
CA PHE A 22 5.12 -26.31 -30.40
C PHE A 22 4.34 -26.84 -29.20
N SER A 23 5.07 -27.46 -28.28
CA SER A 23 4.59 -27.71 -26.93
C SER A 23 4.21 -26.36 -26.36
N CYS A 24 2.90 -26.10 -26.37
CA CYS A 24 2.31 -24.93 -25.76
C CYS A 24 2.42 -25.14 -24.24
N GLN A 25 3.63 -24.99 -23.69
CA GLN A 25 3.84 -24.91 -22.25
C GLN A 25 3.08 -23.66 -21.80
N LYS A 26 1.86 -23.84 -21.29
CA LYS A 26 1.12 -22.78 -20.62
C LYS A 26 2.04 -22.26 -19.51
N LYS A 27 2.60 -21.07 -19.71
CA LYS A 27 3.43 -20.38 -18.71
C LYS A 27 2.60 -20.28 -17.44
N GLU A 28 3.10 -20.85 -16.35
CA GLU A 28 2.41 -20.75 -15.05
C GLU A 28 2.23 -19.27 -14.69
N LYS A 29 1.02 -18.92 -14.27
CA LYS A 29 0.71 -17.55 -13.85
C LYS A 29 1.49 -17.24 -12.58
N THR A 30 2.11 -16.07 -12.55
CA THR A 30 2.71 -15.53 -11.34
C THR A 30 1.64 -15.26 -10.28
N TYR A 31 2.05 -15.19 -9.00
CA TYR A 31 1.15 -14.83 -7.90
C TYR A 31 0.30 -13.57 -8.21
N PHE A 32 0.92 -12.52 -8.74
CA PHE A 32 0.25 -11.25 -9.02
C PHE A 32 -0.77 -11.38 -10.16
N GLU A 33 -0.45 -12.13 -11.21
CA GLU A 33 -1.39 -12.42 -12.31
C GLU A 33 -2.57 -13.26 -11.82
N THR A 34 -2.35 -14.16 -10.87
CA THR A 34 -3.41 -14.98 -10.27
C THR A 34 -4.39 -14.13 -9.46
N ILE A 35 -3.89 -13.30 -8.53
CA ILE A 35 -4.77 -12.47 -7.67
C ILE A 35 -5.37 -11.25 -8.39
N ALA A 36 -4.89 -10.91 -9.60
CA ALA A 36 -5.44 -9.83 -10.41
C ALA A 36 -6.91 -10.06 -10.78
N ILE A 37 -7.38 -11.31 -10.80
CA ILE A 37 -8.78 -11.68 -11.04
C ILE A 37 -9.70 -11.04 -9.98
N ASN A 38 -9.20 -10.85 -8.75
CA ASN A 38 -9.95 -10.24 -7.66
C ASN A 38 -9.78 -8.71 -7.57
N ASP A 39 -9.06 -8.07 -8.50
CA ASP A 39 -8.94 -6.60 -8.51
C ASP A 39 -10.28 -5.97 -8.91
N ILE A 40 -10.86 -5.21 -7.99
CA ILE A 40 -12.13 -4.50 -8.23
C ILE A 40 -11.83 -3.22 -8.98
N LYS A 41 -12.31 -3.11 -10.21
CA LYS A 41 -12.12 -1.90 -11.01
C LYS A 41 -12.79 -0.68 -10.36
N LEU A 42 -12.09 0.45 -10.41
CA LEU A 42 -12.66 1.72 -9.99
C LEU A 42 -13.74 2.16 -11.00
N SER A 43 -14.71 2.95 -10.53
CA SER A 43 -15.69 3.58 -11.43
C SER A 43 -14.98 4.39 -12.52
N ALA A 44 -15.45 4.27 -13.76
CA ALA A 44 -14.96 5.07 -14.88
C ALA A 44 -15.19 6.58 -14.64
N THR A 45 -16.33 6.93 -14.05
CA THR A 45 -16.70 8.31 -13.70
C THR A 45 -16.48 8.54 -12.20
N PRO A 46 -15.54 9.42 -11.79
CA PRO A 46 -15.37 9.82 -10.40
C PRO A 46 -16.61 10.54 -9.87
N LYS A 47 -16.96 10.30 -8.61
CA LYS A 47 -18.06 11.04 -7.95
C LYS A 47 -17.60 12.44 -7.59
N GLN A 48 -18.48 13.43 -7.70
CA GLN A 48 -18.19 14.80 -7.27
C GLN A 48 -17.66 14.82 -5.83
N GLY A 49 -16.59 15.58 -5.59
CA GLY A 49 -15.93 15.68 -4.29
C GLY A 49 -14.95 14.55 -3.95
N SER A 50 -14.96 13.44 -4.69
CA SER A 50 -13.95 12.37 -4.52
C SER A 50 -12.56 12.85 -4.89
N TRP A 51 -11.53 12.17 -4.40
CA TRP A 51 -10.14 12.46 -4.76
C TRP A 51 -9.94 12.48 -6.27
N ARG A 52 -10.39 11.44 -6.97
CA ARG A 52 -10.26 11.32 -8.43
C ARG A 52 -11.09 12.33 -9.23
N TYR A 53 -12.04 13.03 -8.60
CA TYR A 53 -12.76 14.13 -9.25
C TYR A 53 -11.99 15.44 -9.13
N ASN A 54 -11.33 15.66 -7.99
CA ASN A 54 -10.59 16.89 -7.70
C ASN A 54 -9.14 16.87 -8.20
N HIS A 55 -8.59 15.70 -8.52
CA HIS A 55 -7.20 15.51 -8.89
C HIS A 55 -7.08 14.73 -10.20
N ASP A 56 -6.45 15.34 -11.21
CA ASP A 56 -6.03 14.68 -12.44
C ASP A 56 -4.62 14.09 -12.26
N GLU A 57 -4.57 12.78 -11.99
CA GLU A 57 -3.33 12.07 -11.70
C GLU A 57 -2.94 11.13 -12.82
N LYS A 58 -1.63 11.03 -13.08
CA LYS A 58 -1.12 10.09 -14.07
C LYS A 58 -1.08 8.68 -13.51
N PHE A 59 -1.58 7.73 -14.30
CA PHE A 59 -1.48 6.32 -13.95
C PHE A 59 -0.02 5.86 -14.02
N GLN A 60 0.56 5.51 -12.87
CA GLN A 60 1.90 4.96 -12.80
C GLN A 60 1.87 3.48 -13.24
N GLN A 61 2.49 3.17 -14.37
CA GLN A 61 2.70 1.78 -14.81
C GLN A 61 3.76 1.08 -13.95
N PHE A 62 3.95 -0.22 -14.13
CA PHE A 62 5.01 -0.95 -13.44
C PHE A 62 6.40 -0.45 -13.87
N GLU A 63 6.58 -0.14 -15.15
CA GLU A 63 7.83 0.34 -15.74
C GLU A 63 8.17 1.76 -15.24
N ASP A 64 7.16 2.62 -15.09
CA ASP A 64 7.32 3.96 -14.48
C ASP A 64 7.76 3.83 -13.03
N PHE A 65 7.11 2.92 -12.29
CA PHE A 65 7.49 2.60 -10.92
C PHE A 65 8.93 2.08 -10.82
N GLN A 66 9.38 1.22 -11.73
CA GLN A 66 10.75 0.72 -11.70
C GLN A 66 11.78 1.85 -11.80
N LYS A 67 11.48 2.88 -12.61
CA LYS A 67 12.33 4.07 -12.82
C LYS A 67 12.23 5.11 -11.69
N SER A 68 11.22 5.04 -10.82
CA SER A 68 11.06 6.01 -9.74
C SER A 68 12.16 5.91 -8.69
N LYS A 69 12.56 7.07 -8.14
CA LYS A 69 13.29 7.11 -6.87
C LYS A 69 12.37 6.59 -5.77
N LYS A 70 12.95 5.81 -4.87
CA LYS A 70 12.23 5.15 -3.78
C LYS A 70 13.19 4.66 -2.74
N ILE A 71 12.71 4.60 -1.49
CA ILE A 71 13.44 3.94 -0.41
C ILE A 71 13.53 2.45 -0.72
N LYS A 72 14.70 1.86 -0.47
CA LYS A 72 14.91 0.42 -0.49
C LYS A 72 15.52 0.02 0.85
N PRO A 73 14.97 -0.99 1.54
CA PRO A 73 15.63 -1.57 2.70
C PRO A 73 17.01 -2.11 2.31
N GLU A 74 18.00 -1.80 3.13
CA GLU A 74 19.37 -2.26 2.98
C GLU A 74 19.75 -3.13 4.18
N PRO A 75 20.77 -4.00 4.08
CA PRO A 75 21.32 -4.67 5.26
C PRO A 75 21.66 -3.65 6.37
N GLY A 76 21.05 -3.81 7.54
CA GLY A 76 21.20 -2.89 8.67
C GLY A 76 20.36 -1.60 8.60
N LYS A 77 19.56 -1.39 7.54
CA LYS A 77 18.59 -0.29 7.39
C LYS A 77 17.26 -0.81 6.84
N ASN A 78 16.58 -1.63 7.64
CA ASN A 78 15.42 -2.40 7.20
C ASN A 78 14.28 -2.42 8.23
N ILE A 79 14.26 -1.47 9.16
CA ILE A 79 13.22 -1.37 10.19
C ILE A 79 12.24 -0.24 9.86
N ILE A 80 10.95 -0.49 10.09
CA ILE A 80 9.91 0.54 10.13
C ILE A 80 9.75 0.98 11.58
N TYR A 81 9.98 2.25 11.86
CA TYR A 81 9.70 2.82 13.18
C TYR A 81 8.41 3.61 13.15
N LEU A 82 7.56 3.41 14.16
CA LEU A 82 6.43 4.27 14.46
C LEU A 82 6.83 5.21 15.59
N GLN A 83 6.62 6.51 15.40
CA GLN A 83 6.88 7.54 16.41
C GLN A 83 5.54 8.16 16.83
N PRO A 84 4.95 7.73 17.96
CA PRO A 84 3.82 8.44 18.55
C PRO A 84 4.27 9.83 18.99
N ILE A 85 3.51 10.85 18.60
CA ILE A 85 3.74 12.25 18.94
C ILE A 85 2.44 12.81 19.48
N GLY A 86 2.38 12.95 20.80
CA GLY A 86 1.31 13.59 21.53
C GLY A 86 0.80 12.78 22.71
N ASP A 87 -0.44 13.05 23.09
CA ASP A 87 -1.08 12.47 24.26
C ASP A 87 -2.12 11.44 23.81
N PHE A 88 -1.86 10.16 24.08
CA PHE A 88 -2.70 9.05 23.62
C PHE A 88 -3.36 8.35 24.80
N ASP A 89 -4.67 8.15 24.74
CA ASP A 89 -5.38 7.32 25.70
C ASP A 89 -5.09 5.81 25.50
N SER A 90 -5.61 4.97 26.40
CA SER A 90 -5.36 3.52 26.34
C SER A 90 -5.90 2.84 25.09
N LEU A 91 -7.00 3.34 24.50
CA LEU A 91 -7.54 2.80 23.26
C LEU A 91 -6.66 3.23 22.09
N GLN A 92 -6.27 4.49 22.00
CA GLN A 92 -5.39 4.99 20.95
C GLN A 92 -4.00 4.30 20.98
N GLN A 93 -3.45 4.08 22.17
CA GLN A 93 -2.21 3.30 22.33
C GLN A 93 -2.38 1.88 21.79
N LYS A 94 -3.54 1.25 22.04
CA LYS A 94 -3.86 -0.07 21.50
C LYS A 94 -4.01 -0.04 19.97
N GLU A 95 -4.60 1.00 19.38
CA GLU A 95 -4.65 1.15 17.92
C GLU A 95 -3.24 1.21 17.30
N ILE A 96 -2.32 1.94 17.93
CA ILE A 96 -0.94 2.07 17.48
C ILE A 96 -0.21 0.72 17.56
N GLU A 97 -0.35 -0.01 18.67
CA GLU A 97 0.25 -1.35 18.83
C GLU A 97 -0.27 -2.35 17.78
N LEU A 98 -1.58 -2.38 17.56
CA LEU A 98 -2.18 -3.27 16.56
C LEU A 98 -1.81 -2.85 15.13
N THR A 99 -1.66 -1.55 14.89
CA THR A 99 -1.14 -1.04 13.62
C THR A 99 0.31 -1.47 13.41
N LYS A 100 1.17 -1.42 14.42
CA LYS A 100 2.56 -1.92 14.35
C LYS A 100 2.58 -3.41 13.97
N ASP A 101 1.76 -4.24 14.60
CA ASP A 101 1.67 -5.66 14.28
C ASP A 101 1.19 -5.89 12.83
N TYR A 102 0.17 -5.16 12.40
CA TYR A 102 -0.33 -5.19 11.03
C TYR A 102 0.73 -4.75 10.01
N LEU A 103 1.44 -3.64 10.23
CA LEU A 103 2.45 -3.12 9.32
C LEU A 103 3.65 -4.07 9.21
N LYS A 104 4.04 -4.73 10.32
CA LYS A 104 5.06 -5.79 10.31
C LYS A 104 4.68 -6.93 9.37
N ILE A 105 3.42 -7.38 9.41
CA ILE A 105 2.92 -8.40 8.46
C ILE A 105 2.85 -7.82 7.04
N TYR A 106 2.32 -6.61 6.89
CA TYR A 106 2.02 -5.98 5.61
C TYR A 106 3.27 -5.70 4.77
N PHE A 107 4.35 -5.27 5.40
CA PHE A 107 5.61 -4.97 4.71
C PHE A 107 6.65 -6.09 4.88
N GLN A 108 6.41 -7.07 5.76
CA GLN A 108 7.38 -8.11 6.15
C GLN A 108 8.74 -7.53 6.57
N LEU A 109 8.71 -6.38 7.21
CA LEU A 109 9.85 -5.71 7.83
C LEU A 109 9.61 -5.66 9.33
N GLU A 110 10.69 -5.65 10.11
CA GLU A 110 10.57 -5.42 11.54
C GLU A 110 9.94 -4.04 11.78
N THR A 111 8.92 -3.99 12.63
CA THR A 111 8.22 -2.75 12.96
C THR A 111 8.28 -2.52 14.46
N LYS A 112 8.79 -1.36 14.88
CA LYS A 112 8.98 -1.00 16.29
C LYS A 112 8.29 0.32 16.60
N ILE A 113 7.80 0.47 17.82
CA ILE A 113 7.29 1.75 18.33
C ILE A 113 8.38 2.41 19.16
N LEU A 114 8.64 3.69 18.88
CA LEU A 114 9.55 4.53 19.65
C LEU A 114 8.84 5.13 20.88
N PRO A 115 9.59 5.59 21.90
CA PRO A 115 9.00 6.30 23.03
C PRO A 115 8.17 7.49 22.58
N VAL A 116 7.00 7.67 23.21
CA VAL A 116 6.07 8.77 22.91
C VAL A 116 6.75 10.12 23.12
N LEU A 117 6.54 11.05 22.19
CA LEU A 117 7.00 12.44 22.31
C LEU A 117 5.82 13.35 22.60
N SER A 118 5.98 14.37 23.44
CA SER A 118 4.92 15.35 23.69
C SER A 118 4.65 16.20 22.43
N ASN A 119 3.39 16.63 22.24
CA ASN A 119 3.00 17.59 21.19
C ASN A 119 3.57 19.01 21.40
N SER A 120 4.15 19.31 22.58
CA SER A 120 4.81 20.58 22.91
C SER A 120 6.05 20.87 22.06
N ILE A 121 6.58 19.87 21.36
CA ILE A 121 7.71 20.01 20.43
C ILE A 121 7.40 20.91 19.23
N PHE A 122 6.12 21.12 18.90
CA PHE A 122 5.72 21.85 17.72
C PHE A 122 5.63 23.36 18.02
N PRO A 123 6.43 24.20 17.34
CA PRO A 123 6.42 25.64 17.60
C PRO A 123 5.10 26.28 17.16
N LYS A 124 4.71 27.39 17.80
CA LYS A 124 3.47 28.12 17.47
C LYS A 124 3.30 28.45 15.98
N LYS A 125 4.40 28.78 15.29
CA LYS A 125 4.39 29.17 13.86
C LYS A 125 3.91 28.07 12.89
N VAL A 126 3.89 26.81 13.31
CA VAL A 126 3.41 25.70 12.47
C VAL A 126 2.03 25.19 12.88
N LYS A 127 1.43 25.86 13.86
CA LYS A 127 0.09 25.58 14.36
C LYS A 127 -0.87 26.62 13.79
N ARG A 128 -2.10 26.19 13.50
CA ARG A 128 -3.23 27.10 13.20
C ARG A 128 -4.49 26.63 13.92
N ILE A 129 -5.43 27.54 14.11
CA ILE A 129 -6.78 27.21 14.58
C ILE A 129 -7.71 27.22 13.37
N PHE A 130 -8.37 26.10 13.12
CA PHE A 130 -9.36 25.97 12.04
C PHE A 130 -10.75 26.44 12.51
N LYS A 131 -11.72 26.48 11.59
CA LYS A 131 -13.02 27.16 11.76
C LYS A 131 -13.85 26.71 12.98
N ASP A 132 -13.60 25.51 13.48
CA ASP A 132 -14.26 24.84 14.61
C ASP A 132 -13.46 24.91 15.92
N GLY A 133 -12.39 25.70 15.97
CA GLY A 133 -11.50 25.79 17.14
C GLY A 133 -10.45 24.66 17.20
N GLN A 134 -10.43 23.79 16.21
CA GLN A 134 -9.47 22.69 16.08
C GLN A 134 -8.05 23.23 15.83
N GLU A 135 -7.10 22.87 16.70
CA GLU A 135 -5.68 23.09 16.45
C GLU A 135 -5.16 22.09 15.40
N GLN A 136 -4.57 22.60 14.32
CA GLN A 136 -3.94 21.80 13.27
C GLN A 136 -2.45 22.10 13.17
N ILE A 137 -1.67 21.11 12.74
CA ILE A 137 -0.22 21.17 12.61
C ILE A 137 0.20 21.02 11.15
N LEU A 138 1.16 21.83 10.71
CA LEU A 138 1.69 21.78 9.35
C LEU A 138 2.43 20.45 9.12
N ALA A 139 1.87 19.57 8.30
CA ALA A 139 2.39 18.22 8.08
C ALA A 139 3.82 18.22 7.51
N SER A 140 4.12 19.11 6.56
CA SER A 140 5.47 19.22 5.97
C SER A 140 6.54 19.57 7.01
N TYR A 141 6.22 20.40 8.01
CA TYR A 141 7.14 20.67 9.12
C TYR A 141 7.43 19.41 9.94
N VAL A 142 6.40 18.59 10.22
CA VAL A 142 6.57 17.32 10.94
C VAL A 142 7.55 16.42 10.18
N LEU A 143 7.44 16.32 8.86
CA LEU A 143 8.33 15.51 8.04
C LEU A 143 9.75 16.09 7.97
N ASP A 144 9.87 17.29 7.42
CA ASP A 144 11.15 17.82 6.92
C ASP A 144 12.01 18.38 8.05
N SER A 145 11.37 19.03 9.02
CA SER A 145 12.08 19.72 10.11
C SER A 145 12.24 18.87 11.36
N PHE A 146 11.38 17.86 11.56
CA PHE A 146 11.34 17.06 12.78
C PHE A 146 11.71 15.59 12.55
N LEU A 147 10.89 14.82 11.83
CA LEU A 147 11.09 13.37 11.67
C LEU A 147 12.37 13.04 10.91
N THR A 148 12.70 13.78 9.86
CA THR A 148 13.93 13.57 9.07
C THR A 148 15.19 13.61 9.95
N LYS A 149 15.22 14.49 10.96
CA LYS A 149 16.36 14.63 11.89
C LYS A 149 16.40 13.57 13.00
N ARG A 150 15.30 12.85 13.21
CA ARG A 150 15.13 11.86 14.29
C ARG A 150 15.09 10.41 13.78
N LYS A 151 15.09 10.21 12.47
CA LYS A 151 15.10 8.89 11.83
C LYS A 151 16.25 8.05 12.39
N PRO A 152 15.97 6.92 13.07
CA PRO A 152 17.01 6.02 13.55
C PRO A 152 17.92 5.57 12.41
N LYS A 153 19.21 5.34 12.72
CA LYS A 153 20.21 5.00 11.68
C LYS A 153 19.90 3.68 10.96
N ASP A 154 19.22 2.76 11.63
CA ASP A 154 18.78 1.45 11.13
C ASP A 154 17.35 1.46 10.57
N ALA A 155 16.71 2.63 10.52
CA ALA A 155 15.38 2.78 9.96
C ALA A 155 15.43 2.82 8.43
N ALA A 156 14.68 1.92 7.78
CA ALA A 156 14.24 2.14 6.42
C ALA A 156 13.21 3.29 6.38
N ILE A 157 12.28 3.27 7.34
CA ILE A 157 11.12 4.15 7.39
C ILE A 157 10.93 4.68 8.81
N LEU A 158 10.59 5.96 8.95
CA LEU A 158 10.08 6.53 10.20
C LEU A 158 8.71 7.16 9.95
N MET A 159 7.67 6.57 10.54
CA MET A 159 6.29 7.03 10.44
C MET A 159 5.85 7.67 11.74
N GLY A 160 5.60 8.97 11.73
CA GLY A 160 4.95 9.68 12.83
C GLY A 160 3.48 9.32 12.93
N ILE A 161 2.97 9.18 14.15
CA ILE A 161 1.53 9.09 14.42
C ILE A 161 1.21 10.18 15.42
N THR A 162 0.25 11.05 15.10
CA THR A 162 -0.16 12.14 16.00
C THR A 162 -1.67 12.13 16.22
N GLU A 163 -2.07 12.46 17.45
CA GLU A 163 -3.43 12.77 17.86
C GLU A 163 -3.90 14.15 17.39
N ARG A 164 -2.98 15.03 16.94
CA ARG A 164 -3.30 16.36 16.41
C ARG A 164 -3.69 16.29 14.95
N ASP A 165 -4.58 17.18 14.54
CA ASP A 165 -4.98 17.26 13.14
C ASP A 165 -3.88 17.88 12.28
N LEU A 166 -3.87 17.54 10.99
CA LEU A 166 -2.81 17.95 10.07
C LEU A 166 -3.36 18.77 8.92
N TYR A 167 -2.57 19.75 8.46
CA TYR A 167 -2.83 20.44 7.21
C TYR A 167 -1.57 20.47 6.33
N PRO A 168 -1.68 20.38 5.00
CA PRO A 168 -0.51 20.29 4.13
C PRO A 168 0.02 21.67 3.73
N ILE A 169 -0.88 22.60 3.41
CA ILE A 169 -0.62 24.00 3.01
C ILE A 169 -1.77 24.89 3.51
N PRO A 170 -1.57 26.22 3.65
CA PRO A 170 -2.57 27.12 4.21
C PRO A 170 -3.96 27.05 3.55
N GLU A 171 -4.01 26.77 2.25
CA GLU A 171 -5.23 26.79 1.43
C GLU A 171 -6.09 25.53 1.58
N TRP A 172 -5.52 24.44 2.12
CA TRP A 172 -6.20 23.15 2.24
C TRP A 172 -6.84 22.99 3.62
N ASN A 173 -7.90 22.19 3.70
CA ASN A 173 -8.63 21.95 4.95
C ASN A 173 -7.82 21.09 5.92
N TYR A 174 -7.49 19.86 5.53
CA TYR A 174 -6.70 18.92 6.33
C TYR A 174 -6.13 17.82 5.43
N VAL A 175 -5.25 16.99 6.00
CA VAL A 175 -4.84 15.69 5.43
C VAL A 175 -4.86 14.62 6.51
N PHE A 176 -5.15 13.37 6.14
CA PHE A 176 -5.02 12.25 7.08
C PHE A 176 -3.57 11.85 7.30
N GLY A 177 -2.72 12.05 6.30
CA GLY A 177 -1.30 11.79 6.37
C GLY A 177 -0.53 12.54 5.29
N LEU A 178 0.80 12.48 5.40
CA LEU A 178 1.72 12.98 4.40
C LEU A 178 3.02 12.18 4.45
N ALA A 179 3.56 11.83 3.29
CA ALA A 179 4.83 11.10 3.17
C ALA A 179 5.83 11.82 2.27
N SER A 180 7.11 11.70 2.64
CA SER A 180 8.22 12.04 1.76
C SER A 180 8.62 10.81 0.94
N TYR A 181 8.59 10.96 -0.38
CA TYR A 181 9.03 9.92 -1.32
C TYR A 181 10.55 9.65 -1.27
N GLU A 182 11.34 10.59 -0.77
CA GLU A 182 12.82 10.53 -0.83
C GLU A 182 13.47 10.33 0.53
N ASN A 183 12.88 10.84 1.61
CA ASN A 183 13.51 10.81 2.94
C ASN A 183 13.10 9.59 3.79
N GLY A 184 12.08 8.84 3.34
CA GLY A 184 11.53 7.70 4.08
C GLY A 184 11.02 8.12 5.46
N VAL A 185 10.32 9.24 5.48
CA VAL A 185 9.57 9.75 6.64
C VAL A 185 8.16 10.12 6.22
N GLY A 186 7.21 9.98 7.13
CA GLY A 186 5.83 10.43 6.93
C GLY A 186 5.13 10.60 8.26
N VAL A 187 3.91 11.13 8.22
CA VAL A 187 3.08 11.34 9.40
C VAL A 187 1.64 10.98 9.08
N THR A 188 0.95 10.33 10.01
CA THR A 188 -0.51 10.11 9.98
C THR A 188 -1.13 10.76 11.21
N SER A 189 -2.28 11.40 11.03
CA SER A 189 -3.13 11.89 12.12
C SER A 189 -4.25 10.91 12.42
N ILE A 190 -4.40 10.54 13.69
CA ILE A 190 -5.58 9.79 14.17
C ILE A 190 -6.75 10.69 14.54
N TYR A 191 -6.58 12.02 14.53
CA TYR A 191 -7.56 12.99 15.05
C TYR A 191 -8.98 12.73 14.52
N ARG A 192 -9.09 12.43 13.22
CA ARG A 192 -10.38 12.29 12.52
C ARG A 192 -10.90 10.86 12.50
N PHE A 193 -10.10 9.85 12.84
CA PHE A 193 -10.44 8.44 12.56
C PHE A 193 -11.55 7.87 13.43
N ALA A 194 -11.75 8.40 14.64
CA ALA A 194 -12.86 8.01 15.50
C ALA A 194 -14.19 8.72 15.16
N ASN A 195 -14.16 9.72 14.26
CA ASN A 195 -15.29 10.61 13.98
C ASN A 195 -15.86 11.25 15.26
N GLY A 196 -14.96 11.77 16.12
CA GLY A 196 -15.26 12.24 17.47
C GLY A 196 -14.37 11.55 18.49
N TYR A 197 -14.96 11.06 19.59
CA TYR A 197 -14.23 10.35 20.63
C TYR A 197 -14.10 8.85 20.32
N LEU A 198 -12.92 8.29 20.59
CA LEU A 198 -12.68 6.87 20.46
C LEU A 198 -13.34 6.11 21.61
N THR A 199 -14.10 5.08 21.27
CA THR A 199 -14.79 4.19 22.21
C THR A 199 -14.63 2.75 21.75
N GLY A 200 -15.08 1.80 22.57
CA GLY A 200 -15.06 0.38 22.18
C GLY A 200 -15.87 0.08 20.91
N SER A 201 -16.92 0.86 20.60
CA SER A 201 -17.81 0.58 19.47
C SER A 201 -17.25 1.03 18.12
N ASN A 202 -16.46 2.11 18.07
CA ASN A 202 -15.81 2.61 16.85
C ASN A 202 -14.32 2.23 16.76
N PHE A 203 -13.78 1.51 17.76
CA PHE A 203 -12.37 1.10 17.83
C PHE A 203 -11.88 0.41 16.55
N ASN A 204 -12.60 -0.60 16.06
CA ASN A 204 -12.15 -1.35 14.88
C ASN A 204 -12.15 -0.50 13.61
N GLU A 205 -13.08 0.43 13.48
CA GLU A 205 -13.19 1.34 12.34
C GLU A 205 -12.04 2.35 12.34
N SER A 206 -11.79 2.99 13.49
CA SER A 206 -10.68 3.92 13.68
C SER A 206 -9.32 3.24 13.50
N MET A 207 -9.13 2.05 14.09
CA MET A 207 -7.93 1.24 13.92
C MET A 207 -7.70 0.87 12.45
N LEU A 208 -8.74 0.45 11.73
CA LEU A 208 -8.64 0.10 10.31
C LEU A 208 -8.27 1.32 9.45
N ARG A 209 -8.80 2.51 9.77
CA ARG A 209 -8.40 3.76 9.11
C ARG A 209 -6.92 4.06 9.35
N LEU A 210 -6.43 3.93 10.59
CA LEU A 210 -5.00 4.10 10.89
C LEU A 210 -4.12 3.11 10.11
N MET A 211 -4.53 1.85 10.01
CA MET A 211 -3.84 0.83 9.21
C MET A 211 -3.79 1.20 7.72
N LYS A 212 -4.92 1.60 7.14
CA LYS A 212 -5.02 1.98 5.74
C LYS A 212 -4.16 3.19 5.41
N ILE A 213 -4.30 4.28 6.16
CA ILE A 213 -3.54 5.50 5.92
C ILE A 213 -2.05 5.28 6.19
N SER A 214 -1.66 4.57 7.25
CA SER A 214 -0.23 4.28 7.49
C SER A 214 0.38 3.42 6.39
N SER A 215 -0.33 2.39 5.92
CA SER A 215 0.12 1.59 4.76
C SER A 215 0.22 2.42 3.49
N HIS A 216 -0.71 3.35 3.28
CA HIS A 216 -0.73 4.26 2.15
C HIS A 216 0.51 5.18 2.15
N GLU A 217 0.73 5.90 3.25
CA GLU A 217 1.86 6.82 3.38
C GLU A 217 3.21 6.08 3.30
N ILE A 218 3.35 4.91 3.93
CA ILE A 218 4.56 4.09 3.80
C ILE A 218 4.73 3.58 2.35
N GLY A 219 3.62 3.27 1.66
CA GLY A 219 3.63 2.91 0.25
C GLY A 219 4.24 3.99 -0.66
N HIS A 220 3.96 5.26 -0.38
CA HIS A 220 4.59 6.40 -1.07
C HIS A 220 6.11 6.43 -0.85
N MET A 221 6.59 6.13 0.35
CA MET A 221 8.04 6.08 0.64
C MET A 221 8.73 4.95 -0.14
N PHE A 222 8.01 3.86 -0.45
CA PHE A 222 8.47 2.80 -1.35
C PHE A 222 8.22 3.09 -2.84
N GLY A 223 7.82 4.32 -3.19
CA GLY A 223 7.73 4.84 -4.55
C GLY A 223 6.41 4.62 -5.26
N ILE A 224 5.38 4.10 -4.57
CA ILE A 224 4.08 3.84 -5.16
C ILE A 224 3.28 5.14 -5.15
N SER A 225 2.88 5.65 -6.31
CA SER A 225 1.97 6.80 -6.40
C SER A 225 0.54 6.37 -6.08
N HIS A 226 -0.41 7.33 -6.07
CA HIS A 226 -1.81 6.97 -6.02
C HIS A 226 -2.19 5.96 -7.12
N CYS A 227 -2.96 4.95 -6.72
CA CYS A 227 -3.39 3.87 -7.58
C CYS A 227 -4.66 4.27 -8.33
N LEU A 228 -4.67 4.08 -9.65
CA LEU A 228 -5.86 4.27 -10.48
C LEU A 228 -6.34 2.94 -11.12
N ASN A 229 -5.71 1.81 -10.78
CA ASN A 229 -6.01 0.50 -11.39
C ASN A 229 -7.27 -0.17 -10.82
N ALA A 230 -7.46 -0.09 -9.50
CA ALA A 230 -8.46 -0.84 -8.76
C ALA A 230 -8.70 -0.21 -7.37
N ASN A 231 -9.76 -0.67 -6.68
CA ASN A 231 -9.94 -0.41 -5.25
C ASN A 231 -8.74 -0.99 -4.48
N CYS A 232 -7.97 -0.10 -3.87
CA CYS A 232 -6.62 -0.34 -3.40
C CYS A 232 -6.32 0.60 -2.23
N VAL A 233 -5.55 0.14 -1.25
CA VAL A 233 -5.09 1.01 -0.15
C VAL A 233 -4.31 2.25 -0.62
N MET A 234 -3.70 2.18 -1.80
CA MET A 234 -2.98 3.28 -2.44
C MET A 234 -3.89 4.24 -3.22
N ASN A 235 -5.22 4.11 -3.19
CA ASN A 235 -6.09 5.14 -3.78
C ASN A 235 -6.00 6.42 -2.93
N GLY A 236 -5.88 7.59 -3.58
CA GLY A 236 -6.01 8.87 -2.88
C GLY A 236 -7.43 9.05 -2.33
N THR A 237 -7.55 9.82 -1.25
CA THR A 237 -8.81 9.98 -0.52
C THR A 237 -8.95 11.39 0.04
N ASN A 238 -10.13 12.01 -0.11
CA ASN A 238 -10.46 13.31 0.48
C ASN A 238 -11.27 13.19 1.77
N THR A 239 -11.86 12.02 2.04
CA THR A 239 -12.87 11.83 3.09
C THR A 239 -12.74 10.48 3.78
N LEU A 240 -13.25 10.38 5.01
CA LEU A 240 -13.31 9.09 5.71
C LEU A 240 -14.17 8.08 4.94
N SER A 241 -15.29 8.51 4.36
CA SER A 241 -16.15 7.62 3.57
C SER A 241 -15.43 7.02 2.35
N GLU A 242 -14.56 7.78 1.69
CA GLU A 242 -13.69 7.23 0.64
C GLU A 242 -12.66 6.26 1.22
N THR A 243 -12.03 6.59 2.35
CA THR A 243 -11.08 5.70 3.05
C THR A 243 -11.74 4.38 3.45
N ASP A 244 -13.00 4.42 3.90
CA ASP A 244 -13.75 3.25 4.33
C ASP A 244 -14.19 2.38 3.15
N PHE A 245 -14.51 3.01 2.01
CA PHE A 245 -14.84 2.33 0.77
C PHE A 245 -13.64 1.54 0.21
N HIS A 246 -12.42 2.06 0.38
CA HIS A 246 -11.21 1.39 -0.09
C HIS A 246 -10.77 0.27 0.85
N TYR A 247 -10.33 -0.87 0.32
CA TYR A 247 -9.80 -1.96 1.13
C TYR A 247 -8.38 -1.68 1.61
N ALA A 248 -7.98 -2.27 2.75
CA ALA A 248 -6.59 -2.30 3.20
C ALA A 248 -5.68 -3.13 2.25
N ARG A 249 -6.28 -3.91 1.35
CA ARG A 249 -5.61 -4.64 0.28
C ARG A 249 -4.96 -3.68 -0.74
N ALA A 250 -3.67 -3.87 -1.02
CA ALA A 250 -3.07 -3.36 -2.25
C ALA A 250 -3.53 -4.23 -3.44
N CYS A 251 -3.90 -3.61 -4.57
CA CYS A 251 -4.26 -4.35 -5.78
C CYS A 251 -3.06 -5.15 -6.33
N SER A 252 -3.32 -6.10 -7.25
CA SER A 252 -2.28 -6.97 -7.81
C SER A 252 -1.08 -6.17 -8.35
N LEU A 253 -1.33 -5.07 -9.06
CA LEU A 253 -0.31 -4.18 -9.59
C LEU A 253 0.51 -3.50 -8.47
N CYS A 254 -0.14 -2.97 -7.45
CA CYS A 254 0.57 -2.32 -6.34
C CYS A 254 1.35 -3.33 -5.47
N GLN A 255 0.84 -4.56 -5.31
CA GLN A 255 1.60 -5.63 -4.68
C GLN A 255 2.84 -6.01 -5.51
N ARG A 256 2.72 -6.09 -6.84
CA ARG A 256 3.86 -6.34 -7.74
C ARG A 256 4.91 -5.23 -7.61
N LYS A 257 4.48 -3.96 -7.62
CA LYS A 257 5.36 -2.80 -7.40
C LYS A 257 6.07 -2.90 -6.05
N LEU A 258 5.31 -3.08 -4.96
CA LEU A 258 5.85 -3.17 -3.61
C LEU A 258 6.87 -4.31 -3.49
N ASN A 259 6.53 -5.51 -3.96
CA ASN A 259 7.40 -6.68 -3.89
C ASN A 259 8.72 -6.52 -4.66
N SER A 260 8.72 -5.73 -5.74
CA SER A 260 9.93 -5.40 -6.49
C SER A 260 10.85 -4.40 -5.78
N SER A 261 10.38 -3.72 -4.72
CA SER A 261 11.18 -2.77 -3.92
C SER A 261 11.52 -3.31 -2.54
N ILE A 262 10.60 -4.07 -1.94
CA ILE A 262 10.80 -4.81 -0.70
C ILE A 262 10.43 -6.27 -0.96
N SER A 263 11.44 -7.12 -1.15
CA SER A 263 11.15 -8.53 -1.40
C SER A 263 10.47 -9.15 -0.18
N TYR A 264 9.25 -9.61 -0.37
CA TYR A 264 8.46 -10.29 0.66
C TYR A 264 7.85 -11.58 0.11
N ASN A 265 7.51 -12.51 0.99
CA ASN A 265 6.82 -13.74 0.63
C ASN A 265 5.30 -13.48 0.56
N SER A 266 4.77 -13.38 -0.67
CA SER A 266 3.36 -13.04 -0.92
C SER A 266 2.36 -14.02 -0.28
N LYS A 267 2.64 -15.33 -0.29
CA LYS A 267 1.74 -16.34 0.30
C LYS A 267 1.72 -16.26 1.82
N LYS A 268 2.90 -16.15 2.44
CA LYS A 268 3.03 -15.96 3.90
C LYS A 268 2.31 -14.68 4.35
N ARG A 269 2.60 -13.56 3.70
CA ARG A 269 1.96 -12.27 3.96
C ARG A 269 0.44 -12.37 3.91
N LEU A 270 -0.10 -13.00 2.86
CA LEU A 270 -1.55 -13.13 2.68
C LEU A 270 -2.19 -14.02 3.76
N LEU A 271 -1.55 -15.13 4.15
CA LEU A 271 -2.02 -16.01 5.23
C LEU A 271 -2.02 -15.29 6.59
N GLU A 272 -0.95 -14.56 6.90
CA GLU A 272 -0.81 -13.80 8.15
C GLU A 272 -1.82 -12.65 8.21
N LEU A 273 -2.03 -11.90 7.11
CA LEU A 273 -3.06 -10.86 7.03
C LEU A 273 -4.46 -11.44 7.24
N LYS A 274 -4.79 -12.58 6.61
CA LYS A 274 -6.07 -13.27 6.86
C LYS A 274 -6.24 -13.61 8.34
N GLY A 275 -5.20 -14.16 8.97
CA GLY A 275 -5.20 -14.50 10.40
C GLY A 275 -5.44 -13.26 11.28
N PHE A 276 -4.73 -12.16 10.98
CA PHE A 276 -4.88 -10.88 11.66
C PHE A 276 -6.30 -10.33 11.54
N PHE A 277 -6.83 -10.24 10.31
CA PHE A 277 -8.17 -9.71 10.07
C PHE A 277 -9.27 -10.55 10.72
N LYS A 278 -9.10 -11.89 10.75
CA LYS A 278 -10.00 -12.78 11.48
C LYS A 278 -9.97 -12.51 12.99
N LYS A 279 -8.77 -12.41 13.57
CA LYS A 279 -8.56 -12.20 15.02
C LYS A 279 -9.24 -10.92 15.53
N TYR A 280 -9.20 -9.85 14.73
CA TYR A 280 -9.74 -8.54 15.12
C TYR A 280 -11.10 -8.22 14.47
N HIS A 281 -11.80 -9.22 13.92
CA HIS A 281 -13.14 -9.07 13.34
C HIS A 281 -13.24 -8.02 12.21
N LEU A 282 -12.17 -7.87 11.42
CA LEU A 282 -12.14 -6.99 10.25
C LEU A 282 -12.72 -7.72 9.03
N ASN A 283 -14.03 -7.98 9.08
CA ASN A 283 -14.73 -8.93 8.20
C ASN A 283 -14.55 -8.64 6.70
N SER A 284 -14.61 -7.36 6.29
CA SER A 284 -14.43 -6.95 4.90
C SER A 284 -13.03 -7.29 4.37
N GLU A 285 -11.99 -7.04 5.17
CA GLU A 285 -10.60 -7.33 4.81
C GLU A 285 -10.30 -8.83 4.89
N PHE A 286 -10.88 -9.53 5.87
CA PHE A 286 -10.84 -10.99 5.96
C PHE A 286 -11.44 -11.65 4.71
N ALA A 287 -12.63 -11.20 4.26
CA ALA A 287 -13.27 -11.74 3.08
C ALA A 287 -12.42 -11.54 1.81
N ARG A 288 -11.80 -10.35 1.65
CA ARG A 288 -10.89 -10.10 0.51
C ARG A 288 -9.63 -10.94 0.53
N THR A 289 -9.00 -11.10 1.69
CA THR A 289 -7.82 -11.99 1.79
C THR A 289 -8.17 -13.45 1.55
N GLN A 290 -9.37 -13.90 1.96
CA GLN A 290 -9.86 -15.25 1.68
C GLN A 290 -10.09 -15.48 0.18
N GLN A 291 -10.64 -14.50 -0.54
CA GLN A 291 -10.83 -14.57 -1.99
C GLN A 291 -9.50 -14.74 -2.73
N ASP A 292 -8.46 -14.00 -2.35
CA ASP A 292 -7.13 -14.17 -2.95
C ASP A 292 -6.53 -15.55 -2.63
N LEU A 293 -6.70 -16.05 -1.40
CA LEU A 293 -6.17 -17.36 -1.01
C LEU A 293 -6.81 -18.51 -1.78
N ASN A 294 -8.11 -18.41 -2.08
CA ASN A 294 -8.83 -19.43 -2.84
C ASN A 294 -8.32 -19.59 -4.27
N LEU A 295 -7.66 -18.57 -4.83
CA LEU A 295 -7.03 -18.64 -6.17
C LEU A 295 -5.63 -19.27 -6.15
N LEU A 296 -5.06 -19.49 -4.96
CA LEU A 296 -3.68 -19.99 -4.76
C LEU A 296 -3.64 -21.42 -4.21
N GLN A 297 -4.82 -22.03 -4.06
CA GLN A 297 -5.01 -23.44 -3.72
C GLN A 297 -5.08 -24.27 -5.00
#